data_AF-A0A2D9H235-F1
#
_entry.id   AF-A0A2D9H235-F1
#
_cell.length_a   1.000
_cell.length_b   1.000
_cell.length_c   1.000
_cell.angle_alpha   90.00
_cell.angle_beta   90.00
_cell.angle_gamma   90.00
#
_symmetry.space_group_name_H-M   'P 1'
#
loop_
_entity.id
_entity.type
_entity.pdbx_description
1 polymer ?
#
loop_
_entity_poly.entity_id
_entity_poly.type
_entity_poly.pdbx_seq_one_letter_code
_entity_poly.pdbx_strand_id
1 'polypeptide(L)' 'MLRWLTAGESHGPSLVAILEGLPAHVRVTTDDIADSLARRRLGYGRGARMKFEQDEVT' A
#
# COMPACT_ATOMS: atom_id res chain seq x y z
N MET A 1 2.99 -8.22 -20.52
CA MET A 1 2.33 -8.96 -19.42
C MET A 1 2.55 -8.16 -18.15
N LEU A 2 1.52 -7.96 -17.33
CA LEU A 2 1.64 -7.23 -16.05
C LEU A 2 2.45 -8.06 -15.05
N ARG A 3 3.39 -7.44 -14.34
CA ARG A 3 4.19 -8.08 -13.28
C ARG A 3 4.21 -7.20 -12.04
N TRP A 4 4.33 -7.82 -10.87
CA TRP A 4 4.54 -7.14 -9.60
C TRP A 4 5.63 -7.82 -8.78
N LEU A 5 6.46 -7.01 -8.13
CA LEU A 5 7.52 -7.43 -7.22
C LEU A 5 7.39 -6.66 -5.90
N THR A 6 7.73 -7.30 -4.80
CA THR A 6 7.69 -6.70 -3.46
C THR A 6 8.98 -6.98 -2.70
N ALA A 7 9.41 -6.04 -1.86
CA ALA A 7 10.56 -6.18 -0.99
C ALA A 7 10.31 -5.46 0.34
N GLY A 8 11.10 -5.81 1.37
CA GLY A 8 11.03 -5.23 2.70
C GLY A 8 10.57 -6.23 3.77
N GLU A 9 10.84 -5.88 5.03
CA GLU A 9 10.53 -6.69 6.21
C GLU A 9 9.56 -5.93 7.12
N SER A 10 8.72 -6.65 7.87
CA SER A 10 7.74 -6.02 8.77
C SER A 10 8.35 -5.13 9.86
N HIS A 11 9.62 -5.38 10.23
CA HIS A 11 10.38 -4.56 11.18
C HIS A 11 11.56 -3.84 10.50
N GLY A 12 11.61 -3.89 9.16
CA GLY A 12 12.60 -3.17 8.37
C GLY A 12 12.24 -1.69 8.26
N PRO A 13 13.11 -0.90 7.62
CA PRO A 13 12.91 0.54 7.51
C PRO A 13 11.73 0.93 6.61
N SER A 14 11.39 0.09 5.63
CA SER A 14 10.31 0.35 4.67
C SER A 14 9.90 -0.91 3.89
N LEU A 15 8.74 -0.82 3.24
CA LEU A 15 8.25 -1.79 2.25
C LEU A 15 8.25 -1.13 0.87
N VAL A 16 8.59 -1.91 -0.17
CA VAL A 16 8.62 -1.42 -1.57
C VAL A 16 7.86 -2.38 -2.47
N ALA A 17 7.12 -1.83 -3.43
CA ALA A 17 6.47 -2.59 -4.50
C ALA A 17 6.80 -1.96 -5.87
N ILE A 18 7.06 -2.81 -6.86
CA ILE A 18 7.30 -2.42 -8.26
C ILE A 18 6.23 -3.07 -9.12
N LEU A 19 5.53 -2.28 -9.94
CA LEU A 19 4.62 -2.76 -10.98
C LEU A 19 5.25 -2.51 -12.36
N GLU A 20 5.39 -3.56 -13.17
CA GLU A 20 5.95 -3.50 -14.52
C GLU A 20 4.91 -3.88 -15.57
N GLY A 21 4.97 -3.24 -16.73
CA GLY A 21 4.08 -3.54 -17.87
C GLY A 21 2.70 -2.89 -17.78
N LEU A 22 2.55 -1.86 -16.94
CA LEU A 22 1.36 -1.01 -16.89
C LEU A 22 1.29 -0.14 -18.16
N PRO A 23 0.13 -0.06 -18.84
CA PRO A 23 -0.05 0.87 -19.94
C PRO A 23 0.20 2.32 -19.50
N ALA A 24 0.77 3.12 -20.41
CA ALA A 24 0.92 4.55 -20.19
C ALA A 24 -0.45 5.23 -20.00
N HIS A 25 -0.44 6.39 -19.32
CA HIS A 25 -1.61 7.23 -19.08
C HIS A 25 -2.70 6.65 -18.17
N VAL A 26 -2.46 5.50 -17.55
CA VAL A 26 -3.26 5.08 -16.39
C VAL A 26 -3.02 6.10 -15.27
N ARG A 27 -4.09 6.79 -14.88
CA ARG A 27 -4.02 7.78 -13.80
C ARG A 27 -3.97 7.04 -12.48
N VAL A 28 -2.98 7.37 -11.68
CA VAL A 28 -2.83 6.91 -10.31
C VAL A 28 -2.13 7.99 -9.52
N THR A 29 -2.58 8.21 -8.30
CA THR A 29 -2.02 9.13 -7.32
C THR A 29 -1.65 8.36 -6.06
N THR A 30 -0.86 8.98 -5.19
CA THR A 30 -0.55 8.44 -3.86
C THR A 30 -1.83 8.28 -3.02
N ASP A 31 -2.80 9.19 -3.16
CA ASP A 31 -4.09 9.12 -2.45
C ASP A 31 -4.89 7.87 -2.82
N ASP A 32 -4.92 7.48 -4.10
CA ASP A 32 -5.59 6.25 -4.55
C ASP A 32 -5.05 4.99 -3.84
N ILE A 33 -3.74 4.98 -3.57
CA ILE A 33 -3.04 3.88 -2.89
C ILE A 33 -3.28 3.98 -1.38
N ALA A 34 -3.17 5.17 -0.79
CA ALA A 34 -3.39 5.41 0.63
C ALA A 34 -4.81 5.00 1.06
N ASP A 35 -5.83 5.39 0.29
CA ASP A 35 -7.22 4.99 0.49
C ASP A 35 -7.37 3.47 0.44
N SER A 36 -6.67 2.83 -0.50
CA SER A 36 -6.68 1.37 -0.63
C SER A 36 -6.03 0.65 0.54
N LEU A 37 -4.94 1.18 1.07
CA LEU A 37 -4.30 0.67 2.28
C LEU A 37 -5.17 0.91 3.52
N ALA A 38 -5.86 2.05 3.60
CA ALA A 38 -6.77 2.37 4.71
C ALA A 38 -7.88 1.33 4.87
N ARG A 39 -8.43 0.80 3.77
CA ARG A 39 -9.43 -0.26 3.80
C ARG A 39 -8.95 -1.53 4.50
N ARG A 40 -7.63 -1.81 4.53
CA ARG A 40 -7.07 -2.98 5.23
C ARG A 40 -7.33 -2.91 6.73
N ARG A 41 -7.58 -1.74 7.30
CA ARG A 41 -7.79 -1.50 8.74
C ARG A 41 -9.25 -1.61 9.17
N LEU A 42 -10.17 -1.82 8.22
CA LEU A 42 -11.60 -1.97 8.47
C LEU A 42 -11.93 -3.39 8.98
N GLY A 43 -13.07 -3.52 9.66
CA GLY A 43 -13.61 -4.80 10.14
C GLY A 43 -13.58 -4.96 11.67
N TYR A 44 -14.58 -5.69 12.19
CA TYR A 44 -14.69 -6.00 13.61
C TYR A 44 -13.47 -6.81 14.09
N GLY A 45 -12.95 -6.49 15.27
CA GLY A 45 -11.76 -7.15 15.83
C GLY A 45 -10.40 -6.60 15.35
N ARG A 46 -10.36 -5.61 14.45
CA ARG A 46 -9.12 -4.90 14.12
C ARG A 46 -8.77 -3.91 15.23
N GLY A 47 -7.58 -4.10 15.83
CA GLY A 47 -7.16 -3.40 17.04
C GLY A 47 -7.07 -1.88 16.87
N ALA A 48 -7.32 -1.14 17.96
CA ALA A 48 -7.30 0.33 17.96
C ALA A 48 -5.97 0.92 17.46
N ARG A 49 -4.86 0.20 17.62
CA ARG A 49 -3.52 0.61 17.17
C ARG A 49 -3.43 0.77 15.65
N MET A 50 -3.99 -0.18 14.90
CA MET A 50 -4.08 -0.08 13.43
C MET A 50 -5.01 1.06 12.97
N LYS A 51 -5.93 1.57 13.80
CA LYS A 51 -6.73 2.76 13.43
C LYS A 51 -5.92 4.06 13.49
N PHE A 52 -4.88 4.12 14.32
CA PHE A 52 -4.02 5.29 14.48
C PHE A 52 -2.79 5.27 13.58
N GLU A 53 -2.19 4.10 13.36
CA GLU A 53 -0.97 3.95 12.58
C GLU A 53 -1.29 3.98 11.08
N GLN A 54 -0.90 5.08 10.43
CA GLN A 54 -0.99 5.27 8.99
C GLN A 54 0.41 5.55 8.44
N ASP A 55 1.09 4.49 8.01
CA ASP A 55 2.33 4.66 7.24
C ASP A 55 2.04 5.46 5.97
N GLU A 56 2.93 6.41 5.68
CA GLU A 56 2.89 7.23 4.49
C GLU A 56 3.35 6.45 3.26
N VAL A 57 2.66 6.64 2.14
CA VAL A 57 3.09 6.13 0.83
C VAL A 57 3.53 7.33 -0.01
N THR A 58 4.76 7.25 -0.52
CA THR A 58 5.41 8.28 -1.36
C THR A 58 5.66 7.79 -2.77
#